data_AF-A0A7G5EB37-F1
#
_entry.id   AF-A0A7G5EB37-F1
#
_cell.length_a   1.000
_cell.length_b   1.000
_cell.length_c   1.000
_cell.angle_alpha   90.00
_cell.angle_beta   90.00
_cell.angle_gamma   90.00
#
_symmetry.space_group_name_H-M   'P 1'
#
loop_
_entity.id
_entity.type
_entity.pdbx_description
1 polymer ?
#
loop_
_entity_poly.entity_id
_entity_poly.type
_entity_poly.pdbx_seq_one_letter_code
_entity_poly.pdbx_strand_id
1 'polypeptide(L)'
;MVLCQLSCKQEIQDIPKVNETMDLQPSSENITLDEVNLTKDIVTFNWKPARVQSDDHLVSYSTMLDVVGNNFGTGTAIFNYEDDNVLSRSFTSEQLQNWANEKWGIPANKSFTLEFRVVAQWEGGATFEAPEVRTVRITVNPIKTVVFDADKVFLSGSAVGGSKVEMPKTLENLDQYAYVLNLQPGELEIPVEFNGETNYVVTSDGSGELNDGNAVGIKMRENVFSWKIATAGEYRVVVNMQKATATIYSPAKALAPKIVTWTGDQPYTTTVADLWMHGSINGWGTPVKMDCQVSLADPQVLVYTGGKVGTTKFIVTGDNSNNKNLAYAFSAPPTTEGVAQTLTLTLGKVAELGGGTVGANRNSYFTIPATTNVLIFDLRNMTILGLKR
;
A
#
# COMPACT_ATOMS: atom_id res chain seq x y z
N MET A 1 3.17 58.24 -73.82
CA MET A 1 3.51 58.34 -72.38
C MET A 1 2.57 59.40 -71.83
N VAL A 2 1.48 59.08 -71.14
CA VAL A 2 1.44 58.59 -69.76
C VAL A 2 0.20 57.68 -69.61
N LEU A 3 0.39 56.44 -69.16
CA LEU A 3 -0.69 55.60 -68.62
C LEU A 3 -0.85 55.96 -67.14
N CYS A 4 -2.05 56.38 -66.74
CA CYS A 4 -2.41 56.64 -65.36
C CYS A 4 -2.80 55.30 -64.68
N GLN A 5 -2.03 54.86 -63.69
CA GLN A 5 -2.37 53.72 -62.84
C GLN A 5 -3.20 54.24 -61.64
N LEU A 6 -4.48 53.90 -61.60
CA LEU A 6 -5.30 54.03 -60.39
C LEU A 6 -5.00 52.83 -59.48
N SER A 7 -4.19 53.05 -58.45
CA SER A 7 -4.03 52.10 -57.34
C SER A 7 -5.21 52.28 -56.38
N CYS A 8 -6.06 51.25 -56.26
CA CYS A 8 -7.03 51.17 -55.16
C CYS A 8 -6.27 51.04 -53.83
N LYS A 9 -6.34 52.05 -52.99
CA LYS A 9 -5.98 51.93 -51.57
C LYS A 9 -7.08 51.10 -50.90
N GLN A 10 -6.80 49.84 -50.58
CA GLN A 10 -7.60 49.11 -49.60
C GLN A 10 -7.19 49.62 -48.22
N GLU A 11 -8.01 50.51 -47.64
CA GLU A 11 -7.95 50.78 -46.21
C GLU A 11 -8.45 49.54 -45.47
N ILE A 12 -7.65 49.05 -44.53
CA ILE A 12 -8.06 48.04 -43.56
C ILE A 12 -9.06 48.74 -42.63
N GLN A 13 -10.35 48.50 -42.83
CA GLN A 13 -11.36 48.88 -41.84
C GLN A 13 -11.31 47.85 -40.72
N ASP A 14 -10.74 48.23 -39.58
CA ASP A 14 -10.89 47.47 -38.34
C ASP A 14 -12.37 47.46 -37.95
N ILE A 15 -12.98 46.28 -37.98
CA ILE A 15 -14.34 46.07 -37.50
C ILE A 15 -14.32 46.33 -35.99
N PRO A 16 -15.24 47.16 -35.45
CA PRO A 16 -15.33 47.37 -34.01
C PRO A 16 -15.43 46.04 -33.27
N LYS A 17 -14.62 45.88 -32.22
CA LYS A 17 -14.66 44.66 -31.40
C LYS A 17 -16.06 44.49 -30.83
N VAL A 18 -16.65 43.32 -31.05
CA VAL A 18 -17.98 42.97 -30.55
C VAL A 18 -17.95 42.97 -29.01
N ASN A 19 -18.96 43.58 -28.40
CA ASN A 19 -19.11 43.58 -26.94
C ASN A 19 -19.71 42.25 -26.49
N GLU A 20 -18.86 41.39 -25.93
CA GLU A 20 -19.23 40.08 -25.41
C GLU A 20 -19.81 40.20 -23.99
N THR A 21 -20.84 39.41 -23.66
CA THR A 21 -21.52 39.47 -22.35
C THR A 21 -21.44 38.19 -21.54
N MET A 22 -20.98 37.08 -22.12
CA MET A 22 -20.84 35.82 -21.41
C MET A 22 -19.81 35.95 -20.28
N ASP A 23 -20.17 35.44 -19.10
CA ASP A 23 -19.34 35.38 -17.90
C ASP A 23 -19.44 33.96 -17.35
N LEU A 24 -18.31 33.32 -17.07
CA LEU A 24 -18.22 31.91 -16.66
C LEU A 24 -17.52 31.83 -15.32
N GLN A 25 -18.14 31.16 -14.35
CA GLN A 25 -17.61 31.04 -13.00
C GLN A 25 -17.76 29.61 -12.46
N PRO A 26 -16.71 29.02 -11.88
CA PRO A 26 -16.83 27.80 -11.12
C PRO A 26 -17.39 28.08 -9.72
N SER A 27 -18.06 27.09 -9.14
CA SER A 27 -18.49 27.08 -7.74
C SER A 27 -17.32 27.10 -6.74
N SER A 28 -16.14 26.63 -7.14
CA SER A 28 -14.89 26.74 -6.39
C SER A 28 -13.68 26.72 -7.34
N GLU A 29 -12.64 27.48 -7.01
CA GLU A 29 -11.36 27.48 -7.74
C GLU A 29 -10.47 26.29 -7.35
N ASN A 30 -10.72 25.67 -6.20
CA ASN A 30 -9.96 24.52 -5.69
C ASN A 30 -10.94 23.49 -5.11
N ILE A 31 -10.83 22.24 -5.55
CA ILE A 31 -11.65 21.13 -5.05
C ILE A 31 -10.77 19.96 -4.62
N THR A 32 -11.24 19.21 -3.62
CA THR A 32 -10.67 17.93 -3.21
C THR A 32 -11.73 16.86 -3.46
N LEU A 33 -11.38 15.80 -4.18
CA LEU A 33 -12.32 14.74 -4.50
C LEU A 33 -12.75 14.00 -3.23
N ASP A 34 -14.06 13.79 -3.08
CA ASP A 34 -14.68 13.22 -1.89
C ASP A 34 -14.79 11.70 -2.01
N GLU A 35 -14.01 10.96 -1.21
CA GLU A 35 -14.01 9.49 -1.18
C GLU A 35 -15.29 8.88 -0.60
N VAL A 36 -16.06 9.64 0.19
CA VAL A 36 -17.27 9.16 0.85
C VAL A 36 -18.49 9.40 -0.04
N ASN A 37 -18.55 10.56 -0.70
CA ASN A 37 -19.71 10.97 -1.51
C ASN A 37 -19.34 11.07 -3.00
N LEU A 38 -18.89 9.96 -3.57
CA LEU A 38 -18.37 9.88 -4.95
C LEU A 38 -19.32 10.39 -6.03
N THR A 39 -20.63 10.21 -5.85
CA THR A 39 -21.67 10.54 -6.83
C THR A 39 -22.31 11.91 -6.63
N LYS A 40 -21.89 12.66 -5.60
CA LYS A 40 -22.38 14.02 -5.37
C LYS A 40 -21.61 15.00 -6.25
N ASP A 41 -22.32 16.00 -6.79
CA ASP A 41 -21.70 17.13 -7.49
C ASP A 41 -20.64 17.79 -6.59
N ILE A 42 -19.39 17.78 -7.04
CA ILE A 42 -18.25 18.34 -6.33
C ILE A 42 -17.86 19.71 -6.89
N VAL A 43 -18.15 19.95 -8.17
CA VAL A 43 -17.98 21.25 -8.82
C VAL A 43 -19.05 21.49 -9.86
N THR A 44 -19.63 22.69 -9.81
CA THR A 44 -20.54 23.24 -10.82
C THR A 44 -19.90 24.45 -11.49
N PHE A 45 -19.99 24.52 -12.81
CA PHE A 45 -19.65 25.69 -13.62
C PHE A 45 -20.94 26.36 -14.07
N ASN A 46 -21.07 27.66 -13.84
CA ASN A 46 -22.24 28.45 -14.24
C ASN A 46 -21.80 29.55 -15.20
N TRP A 47 -22.60 29.83 -16.23
CA TRP A 47 -22.36 30.96 -17.12
C TRP A 47 -23.59 31.83 -17.32
N LYS A 48 -23.35 33.13 -17.55
CA LYS A 48 -24.41 34.05 -17.99
C LYS A 48 -24.63 33.91 -19.50
N PRO A 49 -25.85 34.19 -20.01
CA PRO A 49 -26.10 34.19 -21.43
C PRO A 49 -25.11 35.06 -22.21
N ALA A 50 -24.72 34.58 -23.39
CA ALA A 50 -23.98 35.36 -24.36
C ALA A 50 -24.83 36.51 -24.91
N ARG A 51 -24.22 37.40 -25.71
CA ARG A 51 -24.91 38.59 -26.21
C ARG A 51 -26.17 38.22 -27.01
N VAL A 52 -27.21 39.04 -26.91
CA VAL A 52 -28.41 38.89 -27.74
C VAL A 52 -28.09 39.31 -29.18
N GLN A 53 -28.59 38.56 -30.15
CA GLN A 53 -28.50 38.85 -31.59
C GLN A 53 -29.90 39.06 -32.18
N SER A 54 -29.98 39.44 -33.46
CA SER A 54 -31.26 39.58 -34.16
C SER A 54 -32.02 38.26 -34.20
N ASP A 55 -33.36 38.35 -34.29
CA ASP A 55 -34.29 37.20 -34.19
C ASP A 55 -34.08 36.12 -35.28
N ASP A 56 -33.28 36.40 -36.31
CA ASP A 56 -32.89 35.45 -37.35
C ASP A 56 -31.68 34.57 -36.98
N HIS A 57 -31.04 34.81 -35.83
CA HIS A 57 -29.94 34.01 -35.29
C HIS A 57 -30.38 33.20 -34.07
N LEU A 58 -30.02 31.91 -34.05
CA LEU A 58 -30.19 31.00 -32.92
C LEU A 58 -28.85 30.81 -32.20
N VAL A 59 -28.82 31.02 -30.90
CA VAL A 59 -27.62 30.78 -30.08
C VAL A 59 -27.61 29.34 -29.57
N SER A 60 -26.46 28.67 -29.68
CA SER A 60 -26.21 27.37 -29.06
C SER A 60 -24.97 27.43 -28.19
N TYR A 61 -24.94 26.60 -27.14
CA TYR A 61 -23.79 26.48 -26.26
C TYR A 61 -23.16 25.11 -26.39
N SER A 62 -21.83 25.08 -26.44
CA SER A 62 -21.05 23.86 -26.26
C SER A 62 -20.06 24.03 -25.14
N THR A 63 -19.80 22.94 -24.41
CA THR A 63 -18.87 22.92 -23.30
C THR A 63 -17.76 21.90 -23.51
N MET A 64 -16.57 22.25 -23.04
CA MET A 64 -15.38 21.40 -23.13
C MET A 64 -14.68 21.39 -21.78
N LEU A 65 -14.47 20.21 -21.21
CA LEU A 65 -13.62 20.00 -20.02
C LEU A 65 -12.35 19.25 -20.44
N ASP A 66 -11.19 19.73 -20.01
CA ASP A 66 -9.91 19.04 -20.24
C ASP A 66 -8.90 19.38 -19.12
N VAL A 67 -7.74 18.76 -19.15
CA VAL A 67 -6.58 19.13 -18.31
C VAL A 67 -5.74 20.17 -19.04
N VAL A 68 -5.28 21.18 -18.29
CA VAL A 68 -4.42 22.25 -18.83
C VAL A 68 -3.21 21.67 -19.56
N GLY A 69 -3.01 22.14 -20.80
CA GLY A 69 -1.91 21.71 -21.67
C GLY A 69 -2.35 20.78 -22.80
N ASN A 70 -3.52 20.14 -22.66
CA ASN A 70 -4.09 19.31 -23.72
C ASN A 70 -4.74 20.14 -24.84
N ASN A 71 -5.03 21.42 -24.59
CA ASN A 71 -5.60 22.36 -25.56
C ASN A 71 -6.95 21.91 -26.15
N PHE A 72 -7.77 21.19 -25.38
CA PHE A 72 -9.06 20.65 -25.82
C PHE A 72 -8.95 19.73 -27.05
N GLY A 73 -7.91 18.89 -27.08
CA GLY A 73 -7.71 17.90 -28.14
C GLY A 73 -8.87 16.90 -28.24
N THR A 74 -9.17 16.43 -29.45
CA THR A 74 -10.32 15.53 -29.72
C THR A 74 -10.27 14.20 -28.96
N GLY A 75 -9.07 13.76 -28.55
CA GLY A 75 -8.89 12.55 -27.72
C GLY A 75 -9.05 12.78 -26.21
N THR A 76 -8.89 14.01 -25.74
CA THR A 76 -8.73 14.36 -24.32
C THR A 76 -9.90 15.17 -23.77
N ALA A 77 -10.54 15.99 -24.60
CA ALA A 77 -11.67 16.80 -24.18
C ALA A 77 -12.92 15.96 -23.88
N ILE A 78 -13.61 16.30 -22.81
CA ILE A 78 -15.01 15.92 -22.57
C ILE A 78 -15.86 17.02 -23.20
N PHE A 79 -16.50 16.70 -24.32
CA PHE A 79 -17.29 17.65 -25.10
C PHE A 79 -18.78 17.39 -24.92
N ASN A 80 -19.56 18.47 -24.83
CA ASN A 80 -21.01 18.40 -24.77
C ASN A 80 -21.67 19.55 -25.52
N TYR A 81 -22.85 19.29 -26.08
CA TYR A 81 -23.81 20.32 -26.51
C TYR A 81 -24.80 20.56 -25.39
N GLU A 82 -25.17 21.82 -25.18
CA GLU A 82 -26.15 22.23 -24.19
C GLU A 82 -27.42 22.74 -24.89
N ASP A 83 -28.57 22.46 -24.31
CA ASP A 83 -29.84 23.06 -24.76
C ASP A 83 -29.87 24.56 -24.43
N ASP A 84 -30.65 25.36 -25.16
CA ASP A 84 -30.70 26.83 -25.08
C ASP A 84 -30.94 27.42 -23.67
N ASN A 85 -31.49 26.63 -22.75
CA ASN A 85 -31.82 27.04 -21.38
C ASN A 85 -30.87 26.46 -20.32
N VAL A 86 -29.86 25.69 -20.71
CA VAL A 86 -28.87 25.10 -19.81
C VAL A 86 -27.69 26.05 -19.70
N LEU A 87 -27.53 26.67 -18.53
CA LEU A 87 -26.47 27.64 -18.24
C LEU A 87 -25.54 27.17 -17.11
N SER A 88 -25.52 25.87 -16.85
CA SER A 88 -24.72 25.27 -15.80
C SER A 88 -24.36 23.83 -16.11
N ARG A 89 -23.17 23.38 -15.69
CA ARG A 89 -22.78 21.97 -15.72
C ARG A 89 -22.03 21.57 -14.46
N SER A 90 -22.41 20.43 -13.89
CA SER A 90 -21.77 19.85 -12.71
C SER A 90 -20.96 18.60 -13.06
N PHE A 91 -19.98 18.31 -12.21
CA PHE A 91 -19.21 17.06 -12.24
C PHE A 91 -19.07 16.49 -10.83
N THR A 92 -19.01 15.16 -10.74
CA THR A 92 -18.86 14.41 -9.49
C THR A 92 -17.40 14.00 -9.24
N SER A 93 -17.09 13.61 -7.99
CA SER A 93 -15.76 13.09 -7.66
C SER A 93 -15.41 11.84 -8.47
N GLU A 94 -16.38 10.94 -8.66
CA GLU A 94 -16.23 9.72 -9.46
C GLU A 94 -15.87 10.02 -10.92
N GLN A 95 -16.59 10.94 -11.58
CA GLN A 95 -16.34 11.29 -12.98
C GLN A 95 -14.93 11.86 -13.15
N LEU A 96 -14.56 12.82 -12.31
CA LEU A 96 -13.25 13.47 -12.39
C LEU A 96 -12.11 12.49 -12.10
N GLN A 97 -12.30 11.57 -11.13
CA GLN A 97 -11.32 10.54 -10.81
C GLN A 97 -11.14 9.54 -11.95
N ASN A 98 -12.24 9.09 -12.56
CA ASN A 98 -12.21 8.14 -13.68
C ASN A 98 -11.53 8.77 -14.91
N TRP A 99 -11.85 10.01 -15.26
CA TRP A 99 -11.19 10.70 -16.38
C TRP A 99 -9.72 11.00 -16.11
N ALA A 100 -9.35 11.34 -14.88
CA ALA A 100 -7.94 11.49 -14.48
C ALA A 100 -7.15 10.21 -14.77
N ASN A 101 -7.70 9.05 -14.38
CA ASN A 101 -7.04 7.76 -14.54
C ASN A 101 -7.04 7.27 -16.00
N GLU A 102 -8.22 7.23 -16.62
CA GLU A 102 -8.44 6.50 -17.87
C GLU A 102 -8.25 7.36 -19.11
N LYS A 103 -8.55 8.67 -19.03
CA LYS A 103 -8.55 9.57 -20.19
C LYS A 103 -7.32 10.46 -20.24
N TRP A 104 -6.91 11.03 -19.12
CA TRP A 104 -5.81 11.98 -19.04
C TRP A 104 -4.49 11.36 -18.57
N GLY A 105 -4.51 10.11 -18.09
CA GLY A 105 -3.31 9.40 -17.64
C GLY A 105 -2.59 10.11 -16.49
N ILE A 106 -3.34 10.81 -15.64
CA ILE A 106 -2.81 11.51 -14.47
C ILE A 106 -2.33 10.44 -13.47
N PRO A 107 -1.07 10.47 -13.04
CA PRO A 107 -0.58 9.58 -12.00
C PRO A 107 -1.42 9.69 -10.72
N ALA A 108 -1.65 8.57 -10.03
CA ALA A 108 -2.36 8.56 -8.76
C ALA A 108 -1.74 9.56 -7.76
N ASN A 109 -2.57 10.14 -6.91
CA ASN A 109 -2.21 11.11 -5.88
C ASN A 109 -1.62 12.44 -6.40
N LYS A 110 -1.58 12.67 -7.72
CA LYS A 110 -1.06 13.91 -8.29
C LYS A 110 -2.18 14.91 -8.55
N SER A 111 -2.10 16.08 -7.92
CA SER A 111 -2.99 17.20 -8.23
C SER A 111 -2.82 17.66 -9.68
N PHE A 112 -3.92 18.08 -10.29
CA PHE A 112 -3.97 18.54 -11.68
C PHE A 112 -4.88 19.75 -11.82
N THR A 113 -4.68 20.51 -12.89
CA THR A 113 -5.50 21.69 -13.20
C THR A 113 -6.46 21.36 -14.34
N LEU A 114 -7.75 21.48 -14.06
CA LEU A 114 -8.79 21.40 -15.09
C LEU A 114 -8.96 22.75 -15.77
N GLU A 115 -9.24 22.73 -17.07
CA GLU A 115 -9.76 23.86 -17.82
C GLU A 115 -11.15 23.54 -18.37
N PHE A 116 -12.10 24.44 -18.12
CA PHE A 116 -13.47 24.34 -18.61
C PHE A 116 -13.77 25.51 -19.53
N ARG A 117 -14.22 25.21 -20.75
CA ARG A 117 -14.55 26.19 -21.78
C ARG A 117 -16.02 26.12 -22.14
N VAL A 118 -16.65 27.28 -22.25
CA VAL A 118 -17.96 27.46 -22.87
C VAL A 118 -17.78 28.24 -24.16
N VAL A 119 -18.41 27.75 -25.23
CA VAL A 119 -18.47 28.42 -26.54
C VAL A 119 -19.94 28.67 -26.88
N ALA A 120 -20.30 29.94 -27.03
CA ALA A 120 -21.60 30.33 -27.58
C ALA A 120 -21.43 30.61 -29.08
N GLN A 121 -22.23 29.93 -29.91
CA GLN A 121 -22.22 30.06 -31.37
C GLN A 121 -23.60 30.50 -31.84
N TRP A 122 -23.63 31.42 -32.80
CA TRP A 122 -24.86 31.84 -33.46
C TRP A 122 -24.94 31.23 -34.85
N GLU A 123 -26.05 30.58 -35.15
CA GLU A 123 -26.37 30.04 -36.46
C GLU A 123 -27.62 30.73 -37.02
N GLY A 124 -27.70 30.86 -38.34
CA GLY A 124 -28.77 31.60 -39.00
C GLY A 124 -28.37 33.03 -39.39
N GLY A 125 -29.37 33.79 -39.82
CA GLY A 125 -29.21 35.16 -40.30
C GLY A 125 -28.41 35.35 -41.59
N ALA A 126 -28.27 36.61 -41.99
CA ALA A 126 -27.56 37.00 -43.22
C ALA A 126 -26.06 37.32 -43.00
N THR A 127 -25.62 37.37 -41.75
CA THR A 127 -24.26 37.76 -41.36
C THR A 127 -23.61 36.70 -40.49
N PHE A 128 -22.27 36.59 -40.57
CA PHE A 128 -21.52 35.74 -39.66
C PHE A 128 -21.33 36.44 -38.32
N GLU A 129 -21.66 35.73 -37.24
CA GLU A 129 -21.47 36.21 -35.87
C GLU A 129 -20.31 35.48 -35.20
N ALA A 130 -19.32 36.25 -34.72
CA ALA A 130 -18.17 35.69 -34.04
C ALA A 130 -18.60 35.03 -32.71
N PRO A 131 -18.15 33.80 -32.41
CA PRO A 131 -18.54 33.09 -31.19
C PRO A 131 -17.97 33.75 -29.94
N GLU A 132 -18.69 33.66 -28.83
CA GLU A 132 -18.15 34.03 -27.52
C GLU A 132 -17.51 32.83 -26.87
N VAL A 133 -16.27 33.00 -26.38
CA VAL A 133 -15.52 31.93 -25.71
C VAL A 133 -15.11 32.38 -24.33
N ARG A 134 -15.43 31.59 -23.31
CA ARG A 134 -14.92 31.76 -21.94
C ARG A 134 -14.24 30.50 -21.49
N THR A 135 -13.16 30.65 -20.74
CA THR A 135 -12.42 29.52 -20.17
C THR A 135 -12.00 29.87 -18.75
N VAL A 136 -12.27 28.96 -17.83
CA VAL A 136 -11.83 29.04 -16.43
C VAL A 136 -10.99 27.83 -16.08
N ARG A 137 -10.20 27.96 -15.01
CA ARG A 137 -9.32 26.90 -14.52
C ARG A 137 -9.58 26.66 -13.04
N ILE A 138 -9.52 25.39 -12.64
CA ILE A 138 -9.63 24.99 -11.23
C ILE A 138 -8.54 23.96 -10.90
N THR A 139 -8.10 23.94 -9.65
CA THR A 139 -7.21 22.90 -9.14
C THR A 139 -8.02 21.75 -8.56
N VAL A 140 -7.65 20.53 -8.93
CA VAL A 140 -8.24 19.30 -8.39
C VAL A 140 -7.19 18.54 -7.60
N ASN A 141 -7.48 18.30 -6.33
CA ASN A 141 -6.73 17.35 -5.49
C ASN A 141 -7.43 15.98 -5.57
N PRO A 142 -6.76 14.93 -6.09
CA PRO A 142 -7.37 13.63 -6.29
C PRO A 142 -7.68 12.93 -4.98
N ILE A 143 -8.46 11.85 -5.04
CA ILE A 143 -8.56 10.92 -3.93
C ILE A 143 -7.18 10.29 -3.76
N LYS A 144 -6.56 10.49 -2.59
CA LYS A 144 -5.26 9.88 -2.32
C LYS A 144 -5.46 8.38 -2.09
N THR A 145 -5.07 7.57 -3.08
CA THR A 145 -4.86 6.14 -2.86
C THR A 145 -3.56 5.98 -2.10
N VAL A 146 -3.64 5.71 -0.79
CA VAL A 146 -2.44 5.30 -0.08
C VAL A 146 -2.11 3.87 -0.50
N VAL A 147 -1.02 3.73 -1.27
CA VAL A 147 -0.42 2.42 -1.51
C VAL A 147 0.02 1.89 -0.16
N PHE A 148 -0.39 0.68 0.19
CA PHE A 148 0.00 0.03 1.44
C PHE A 148 1.43 -0.52 1.34
N ASP A 149 2.37 0.39 1.14
CA ASP A 149 3.80 0.16 0.98
C ASP A 149 4.56 1.26 1.75
N ALA A 150 5.83 1.03 2.03
CA ALA A 150 6.63 1.90 2.86
C ALA A 150 8.10 1.83 2.47
N ASP A 151 8.72 3.00 2.35
CA ASP A 151 10.18 3.11 2.38
C ASP A 151 10.67 2.83 3.80
N LYS A 152 9.98 3.41 4.80
CA LYS A 152 10.27 3.24 6.22
C LYS A 152 9.02 3.28 7.08
N VAL A 153 9.06 2.54 8.18
CA VAL A 153 8.02 2.53 9.22
C VAL A 153 8.65 2.91 10.55
N PHE A 154 7.99 3.74 11.34
CA PHE A 154 8.48 4.20 12.64
C PHE A 154 7.47 3.94 13.74
N LEU A 155 7.96 3.97 14.98
CA LEU A 155 7.17 4.14 16.20
C LEU A 155 7.46 5.55 16.75
N SER A 156 6.42 6.33 17.02
CA SER A 156 6.50 7.67 17.62
C SER A 156 5.39 7.90 18.65
N GLY A 157 5.20 9.15 19.06
CA GLY A 157 4.24 9.53 20.09
C GLY A 157 4.85 9.52 21.50
N SER A 158 4.10 10.05 22.45
CA SER A 158 4.57 10.25 23.83
C SER A 158 4.90 8.96 24.57
N ALA A 159 4.34 7.82 24.15
CA ALA A 159 4.62 6.50 24.73
C ALA A 159 6.02 5.97 24.38
N VAL A 160 6.58 6.39 23.23
CA VAL A 160 7.90 5.95 22.73
C VAL A 160 9.04 6.80 23.31
N GLY A 161 8.74 8.08 23.61
CA GLY A 161 9.69 9.06 24.12
C GLY A 161 9.95 10.19 23.11
N GLY A 162 11.06 10.93 23.29
CA GLY A 162 11.32 12.16 22.52
C GLY A 162 11.77 11.96 21.06
N SER A 163 12.18 10.75 20.67
CA SER A 163 12.67 10.45 19.32
C SER A 163 11.94 9.25 18.73
N LYS A 164 11.57 9.32 17.45
CA LYS A 164 10.98 8.19 16.72
C LYS A 164 11.98 7.03 16.58
N VAL A 165 11.47 5.81 16.57
CA VAL A 165 12.25 4.57 16.43
C VAL A 165 11.89 3.91 15.11
N GLU A 166 12.88 3.59 14.27
CA GLU A 166 12.64 2.90 12.99
C GLU A 166 12.35 1.41 13.23
N MET A 167 11.28 0.90 12.62
CA MET A 167 10.93 -0.52 12.63
C MET A 167 11.63 -1.21 11.45
N PRO A 168 12.44 -2.27 11.68
CA PRO A 168 12.99 -3.05 10.59
C PRO A 168 11.94 -3.98 9.98
N LYS A 169 12.17 -4.39 8.73
CA LYS A 169 11.46 -5.51 8.11
C LYS A 169 11.80 -6.81 8.84
N THR A 170 10.83 -7.70 8.95
CA THR A 170 11.06 -9.06 9.46
C THR A 170 11.78 -9.91 8.42
N LEU A 171 12.53 -10.91 8.88
CA LEU A 171 13.35 -11.75 8.00
C LEU A 171 12.49 -12.78 7.25
N GLU A 172 11.44 -13.26 7.90
CA GLU A 172 10.47 -14.18 7.34
C GLU A 172 9.58 -13.50 6.30
N ASN A 173 9.21 -12.23 6.49
CA ASN A 173 8.32 -11.50 5.62
C ASN A 173 8.78 -10.05 5.38
N LEU A 174 9.20 -9.75 4.15
CA LEU A 174 9.70 -8.42 3.76
C LEU A 174 8.59 -7.36 3.62
N ASP A 175 7.32 -7.77 3.69
CA ASP A 175 6.16 -6.88 3.75
C ASP A 175 5.65 -6.72 5.19
N GLN A 176 6.41 -7.19 6.18
CA GLN A 176 6.08 -7.07 7.60
C GLN A 176 7.19 -6.35 8.34
N TYR A 177 6.80 -5.44 9.22
CA TYR A 177 7.67 -4.69 10.11
C TYR A 177 7.36 -5.08 11.55
N ALA A 178 8.38 -5.23 12.38
CA ALA A 178 8.16 -5.53 13.79
C ALA A 178 9.25 -4.94 14.68
N TYR A 179 8.86 -4.55 15.89
CA TYR A 179 9.79 -4.06 16.89
C TYR A 179 9.31 -4.40 18.30
N VAL A 180 10.27 -4.62 19.20
CA VAL A 180 10.03 -4.84 20.63
C VAL A 180 10.68 -3.69 21.38
N LEU A 181 9.92 -2.97 22.19
CA LEU A 181 10.38 -1.80 22.93
C LEU A 181 9.64 -1.61 24.24
N ASN A 182 10.28 -0.90 25.18
CA ASN A 182 9.61 -0.46 26.39
C ASN A 182 8.83 0.83 26.14
N LEU A 183 7.52 0.79 26.32
CA LEU A 183 6.64 1.96 26.23
C LEU A 183 6.28 2.49 27.62
N GLN A 184 5.97 3.77 27.70
CA GLN A 184 5.37 4.43 28.86
C GLN A 184 3.89 4.74 28.60
N PRO A 185 3.08 5.00 29.65
CA PRO A 185 1.72 5.47 29.46
C PRO A 185 1.69 6.75 28.62
N GLY A 186 0.87 6.77 27.58
CA GLY A 186 0.86 7.84 26.59
C GLY A 186 0.23 7.39 25.28
N GLU A 187 0.61 8.07 24.21
CA GLU A 187 0.12 7.84 22.85
C GLU A 187 1.21 7.18 22.02
N LEU A 188 0.88 6.05 21.39
CA LEU A 188 1.73 5.37 20.41
C LEU A 188 1.23 5.71 19.01
N GLU A 189 2.10 6.27 18.18
CA GLU A 189 1.85 6.57 16.78
C GLU A 189 2.72 5.67 15.90
N ILE A 190 2.27 5.38 14.68
CA ILE A 190 3.04 4.60 13.71
C ILE A 190 3.13 5.37 12.39
N PRO A 191 4.13 6.26 12.23
CA PRO A 191 4.39 6.95 10.98
C PRO A 191 4.94 6.00 9.90
N VAL A 192 4.53 6.23 8.67
CA VAL A 192 4.96 5.51 7.47
C VAL A 192 5.45 6.54 6.45
N GLU A 193 6.72 6.44 6.07
CA GLU A 193 7.31 7.24 5.01
C GLU A 193 7.24 6.47 3.69
N PHE A 194 6.69 7.10 2.65
CA PHE A 194 6.61 6.52 1.30
C PHE A 194 6.67 7.63 0.25
N ASN A 195 7.61 7.54 -0.70
CA ASN A 195 7.78 8.51 -1.79
C ASN A 195 7.88 9.98 -1.32
N GLY A 196 8.50 10.21 -0.16
CA GLY A 196 8.68 11.55 0.42
C GLY A 196 7.46 12.10 1.16
N GLU A 197 6.35 11.37 1.23
CA GLU A 197 5.20 11.69 2.08
C GLU A 197 5.27 10.92 3.40
N THR A 198 4.69 11.48 4.46
CA THR A 198 4.50 10.80 5.75
C THR A 198 3.01 10.60 6.02
N ASN A 199 2.60 9.35 6.13
CA ASN A 199 1.26 8.94 6.56
C ASN A 199 1.34 8.27 7.94
N TYR A 200 0.19 8.00 8.55
CA TYR A 200 0.08 7.30 9.82
C TYR A 200 -0.80 6.08 9.65
N VAL A 201 -0.38 4.96 10.25
CA VAL A 201 -1.23 3.78 10.35
C VAL A 201 -2.41 4.12 11.25
N VAL A 202 -3.61 3.85 10.77
CA VAL A 202 -4.87 4.00 11.49
C VAL A 202 -5.66 2.70 11.42
N THR A 203 -6.43 2.36 12.44
CA THR A 203 -7.32 1.21 12.35
C THR A 203 -8.43 1.47 11.32
N SER A 204 -8.84 0.44 10.59
CA SER A 204 -9.86 0.56 9.55
C SER A 204 -11.23 1.01 10.07
N ASP A 205 -11.49 0.78 11.36
CA ASP A 205 -12.70 1.22 12.09
C ASP A 205 -12.54 2.59 12.79
N GLY A 206 -11.34 3.18 12.77
CA GLY A 206 -11.03 4.44 13.43
C GLY A 206 -10.90 4.37 14.96
N SER A 207 -10.99 3.19 15.57
CA SER A 207 -10.85 3.00 17.03
C SER A 207 -9.41 3.15 17.52
N GLY A 208 -9.16 4.14 18.39
CA GLY A 208 -7.89 4.31 19.11
C GLY A 208 -7.70 3.37 20.31
N GLU A 209 -8.66 2.47 20.57
CA GLU A 209 -8.54 1.48 21.64
C GLU A 209 -7.61 0.33 21.22
N LEU A 210 -6.77 -0.10 22.16
CA LEU A 210 -5.85 -1.20 21.93
C LEU A 210 -6.60 -2.55 21.95
N ASN A 211 -6.74 -3.20 20.80
CA ASN A 211 -7.17 -4.59 20.73
C ASN A 211 -5.99 -5.54 21.04
N ASP A 212 -5.58 -5.55 22.30
CA ASP A 212 -4.33 -6.15 22.77
C ASP A 212 -4.15 -7.60 22.27
N GLY A 213 -3.04 -7.85 21.59
CA GLY A 213 -2.63 -9.14 21.05
C GLY A 213 -3.46 -9.67 19.88
N ASN A 214 -4.48 -8.93 19.41
CA ASN A 214 -5.30 -9.31 18.27
C ASN A 214 -4.97 -8.44 17.06
N ALA A 215 -4.97 -9.04 15.87
CA ALA A 215 -4.77 -8.29 14.64
C ALA A 215 -6.00 -7.40 14.36
N VAL A 216 -5.74 -6.13 14.04
CA VAL A 216 -6.74 -5.18 13.56
C VAL A 216 -6.44 -4.83 12.11
N GLY A 217 -7.49 -4.64 11.31
CA GLY A 217 -7.35 -4.09 9.97
C GLY A 217 -6.86 -2.64 10.05
N ILE A 218 -5.99 -2.25 9.13
CA ILE A 218 -5.41 -0.91 9.09
C ILE A 218 -5.53 -0.25 7.72
N LYS A 219 -5.54 1.08 7.74
CA LYS A 219 -5.39 1.98 6.59
C LYS A 219 -4.27 2.97 6.90
N MET A 220 -3.94 3.82 5.94
CA MET A 220 -3.01 4.92 6.13
C MET A 220 -3.69 6.24 5.79
N ARG A 221 -3.33 7.31 6.50
CA ARG A 221 -3.81 8.67 6.23
C ARG A 221 -2.78 9.70 6.69
N GLU A 222 -2.90 10.94 6.20
CA GLU A 222 -1.97 12.03 6.58
C GLU A 222 -2.14 12.48 8.04
N ASN A 223 -3.38 12.46 8.53
CA ASN A 223 -3.69 12.90 9.90
C ASN A 223 -3.17 11.90 10.93
N VAL A 224 -2.46 12.42 11.94
CA VAL A 224 -1.97 11.64 13.08
C VAL A 224 -3.07 10.77 13.66
N PHE A 225 -2.69 9.54 13.98
CA PHE A 225 -3.50 8.58 14.70
C PHE A 225 -2.64 7.94 15.76
N SER A 226 -3.22 7.74 16.94
CA SER A 226 -2.54 7.14 18.06
C SER A 226 -3.37 6.05 18.73
N TRP A 227 -2.65 5.05 19.24
CA TRP A 227 -3.16 4.08 20.19
C TRP A 227 -2.78 4.51 21.61
N LYS A 228 -3.76 4.47 22.52
CA LYS A 228 -3.51 4.76 23.92
C LYS A 228 -2.78 3.60 24.60
N ILE A 229 -1.59 3.87 25.12
CA ILE A 229 -0.83 2.96 25.97
C ILE A 229 -1.15 3.27 27.43
N ALA A 230 -1.76 2.31 28.14
CA ALA A 230 -2.18 2.51 29.53
C ALA A 230 -1.13 2.13 30.56
N THR A 231 -0.30 1.13 30.26
CA THR A 231 0.67 0.56 31.20
C THR A 231 2.07 0.64 30.63
N ALA A 232 3.04 0.95 31.48
CA ALA A 232 4.44 0.84 31.10
C ALA A 232 4.85 -0.63 30.91
N GLY A 233 5.82 -0.88 30.03
CA GLY A 233 6.48 -2.18 29.93
C GLY A 233 6.91 -2.51 28.50
N GLU A 234 7.36 -3.74 28.29
CA GLU A 234 7.79 -4.23 26.99
C GLU A 234 6.59 -4.58 26.09
N TYR A 235 6.45 -3.86 24.98
CA TYR A 235 5.46 -4.09 23.94
C TYR A 235 6.12 -4.66 22.69
N ARG A 236 5.37 -5.49 21.97
CA ARG A 236 5.71 -5.90 20.61
C ARG A 236 4.72 -5.29 19.64
N VAL A 237 5.21 -4.52 18.68
CA VAL A 237 4.39 -3.91 17.63
C VAL A 237 4.72 -4.59 16.30
N VAL A 238 3.69 -5.06 15.59
CA VAL A 238 3.80 -5.73 14.30
C VAL A 238 2.88 -5.05 13.31
N VAL A 239 3.41 -4.65 12.15
CA VAL A 239 2.66 -4.08 11.04
C VAL A 239 2.90 -4.94 9.81
N ASN A 240 1.83 -5.54 9.28
CA ASN A 240 1.87 -6.37 8.08
C ASN A 240 1.25 -5.59 6.91
N MET A 241 2.09 -5.17 5.98
CA MET A 241 1.69 -4.37 4.83
C MET A 241 0.92 -5.21 3.80
N GLN A 242 1.36 -6.44 3.54
CA GLN A 242 0.69 -7.33 2.59
C GLN A 242 -0.76 -7.65 3.00
N LYS A 243 -1.02 -7.82 4.30
CA LYS A 243 -2.35 -8.13 4.84
C LYS A 243 -3.14 -6.90 5.28
N ALA A 244 -2.52 -5.72 5.25
CA ALA A 244 -3.06 -4.49 5.84
C ALA A 244 -3.58 -4.72 7.27
N THR A 245 -2.72 -5.29 8.14
CA THR A 245 -3.03 -5.51 9.56
C THR A 245 -1.94 -4.99 10.50
N ALA A 246 -2.33 -4.54 11.69
CA ALA A 246 -1.41 -4.30 12.80
C ALA A 246 -1.79 -5.15 14.00
N THR A 247 -0.81 -5.57 14.78
CA THR A 247 -1.00 -6.22 16.08
C THR A 247 -0.03 -5.61 17.08
N ILE A 248 -0.54 -5.22 18.24
CA ILE A 248 0.27 -4.73 19.36
C ILE A 248 0.03 -5.66 20.54
N TYR A 249 1.10 -6.26 21.05
CA TYR A 249 1.07 -7.09 22.25
C TYR A 249 1.61 -6.30 23.43
N SER A 250 0.78 -6.15 24.46
CA SER A 250 1.19 -5.61 25.75
C SER A 250 2.04 -6.60 26.54
N PRO A 251 2.68 -6.17 27.65
CA PRO A 251 3.35 -7.08 28.57
C PRO A 251 2.43 -8.21 29.07
N ALA A 252 1.13 -7.94 29.23
CA ALA A 252 0.16 -8.92 29.70
C ALA A 252 -0.16 -10.02 28.67
N LYS A 253 0.04 -9.73 27.38
CA LYS A 253 -0.14 -10.68 26.26
C LYS A 253 1.16 -10.95 25.50
N ALA A 254 2.30 -10.80 26.17
CA ALA A 254 3.59 -11.06 25.57
C ALA A 254 3.65 -12.49 25.01
N LEU A 255 4.05 -12.61 23.74
CA LEU A 255 4.28 -13.92 23.13
C LEU A 255 5.47 -14.59 23.82
N ALA A 256 5.32 -15.87 24.16
CA ALA A 256 6.36 -16.69 24.76
C ALA A 256 7.10 -17.54 23.72
N PRO A 257 8.41 -17.77 23.89
CA PRO A 257 9.18 -18.67 23.03
C PRO A 257 8.69 -20.12 23.16
N LYS A 258 9.03 -20.96 22.18
CA LYS A 258 8.72 -22.39 22.24
C LYS A 258 9.61 -23.05 23.29
N ILE A 259 9.01 -23.83 24.19
CA ILE A 259 9.74 -24.67 25.15
C ILE A 259 9.40 -26.13 24.83
N VAL A 260 10.42 -26.98 24.78
CA VAL A 260 10.26 -28.43 24.58
C VAL A 260 10.97 -29.20 25.69
N THR A 261 10.41 -30.36 26.04
CA THR A 261 11.00 -31.31 26.98
C THR A 261 11.44 -32.56 26.24
N TRP A 262 12.61 -33.08 26.59
CA TRP A 262 13.15 -34.31 26.00
C TRP A 262 14.09 -35.02 26.98
N THR A 263 14.37 -36.29 26.74
CA THR A 263 15.24 -37.09 27.61
C THR A 263 16.40 -37.63 26.78
N GLY A 264 17.60 -37.17 27.13
CA GLY A 264 18.87 -37.71 26.65
C GLY A 264 19.40 -38.75 27.63
N ASP A 265 20.64 -38.53 28.07
CA ASP A 265 21.21 -39.13 29.28
C ASP A 265 20.48 -38.70 30.57
N GLN A 266 19.92 -37.50 30.59
CA GLN A 266 18.98 -37.01 31.60
C GLN A 266 17.81 -36.24 30.97
N PRO A 267 16.74 -35.92 31.74
CA PRO A 267 15.68 -35.03 31.28
C PRO A 267 16.18 -33.59 31.08
N TYR A 268 15.74 -32.97 29.98
CA TYR A 268 16.05 -31.60 29.61
C TYR A 268 14.76 -30.82 29.32
N THR A 269 14.82 -29.52 29.64
CA THR A 269 13.85 -28.52 29.16
C THR A 269 14.63 -27.48 28.37
N THR A 270 14.23 -27.24 27.12
CA THR A 270 14.97 -26.37 26.20
C THR A 270 14.05 -25.29 25.66
N THR A 271 14.42 -24.03 25.86
CA THR A 271 13.86 -22.90 25.11
C THR A 271 14.44 -22.92 23.71
N VAL A 272 13.59 -23.04 22.69
CA VAL A 272 14.00 -23.17 21.30
C VAL A 272 14.23 -21.79 20.70
N ALA A 273 15.48 -21.31 20.78
CA ALA A 273 15.92 -20.07 20.14
C ALA A 273 16.88 -20.30 18.96
N ASP A 274 17.38 -21.53 18.80
CA ASP A 274 18.25 -21.96 17.71
C ASP A 274 18.05 -23.47 17.48
N LEU A 275 18.57 -23.97 16.35
CA LEU A 275 18.46 -25.36 15.92
C LEU A 275 19.79 -25.87 15.37
N TRP A 276 19.92 -27.18 15.28
CA TRP A 276 21.07 -27.85 14.68
C TRP A 276 20.63 -28.83 13.61
N MET A 277 21.28 -28.77 12.44
CA MET A 277 21.08 -29.74 11.37
C MET A 277 21.85 -31.03 11.69
N HIS A 278 21.14 -32.15 11.68
CA HIS A 278 21.71 -33.49 11.85
C HIS A 278 21.12 -34.44 10.80
N GLY A 279 21.91 -35.37 10.27
CA GLY A 279 21.48 -36.33 9.26
C GLY A 279 22.57 -36.69 8.25
N SER A 280 22.17 -37.04 7.02
CA SER A 280 23.18 -37.25 5.97
C SER A 280 23.89 -35.95 5.59
N ILE A 281 23.26 -34.78 5.82
CA ILE A 281 23.83 -33.44 5.56
C ILE A 281 25.19 -33.20 6.24
N ASN A 282 25.44 -33.85 7.37
CA ASN A 282 26.69 -33.78 8.13
C ASN A 282 27.34 -35.16 8.29
N GLY A 283 26.97 -36.14 7.44
CA GLY A 283 27.49 -37.50 7.49
C GLY A 283 27.26 -38.21 8.83
N TRP A 284 26.18 -37.88 9.54
CA TRP A 284 25.87 -38.36 10.90
C TRP A 284 26.92 -38.01 11.96
N GLY A 285 27.78 -37.03 11.68
CA GLY A 285 28.80 -36.53 12.59
C GLY A 285 28.25 -35.54 13.61
N THR A 286 29.08 -34.55 13.94
CA THR A 286 28.71 -33.45 14.85
C THR A 286 27.61 -32.58 14.22
N PRO A 287 26.48 -32.33 14.92
CA PRO A 287 25.40 -31.49 14.40
C PRO A 287 25.89 -30.10 14.01
N VAL A 288 25.35 -29.56 12.91
CA VAL A 288 25.73 -28.24 12.41
C VAL A 288 24.82 -27.20 13.03
N LYS A 289 25.39 -26.28 13.80
CA LYS A 289 24.66 -25.13 14.35
C LYS A 289 24.11 -24.26 13.22
N MET A 290 22.85 -23.83 13.35
CA MET A 290 22.20 -23.01 12.34
C MET A 290 22.40 -21.52 12.58
N ASP A 291 22.60 -21.09 13.84
CA ASP A 291 22.68 -19.67 14.18
C ASP A 291 21.42 -18.92 13.71
N CYS A 292 20.25 -19.53 13.95
CA CYS A 292 18.95 -18.95 13.61
C CYS A 292 18.76 -17.58 14.28
N GLN A 293 18.13 -16.68 13.54
CA GLN A 293 17.64 -15.42 14.08
C GLN A 293 16.18 -15.57 14.50
N VAL A 294 15.86 -15.21 15.74
CA VAL A 294 14.49 -15.18 16.24
C VAL A 294 13.77 -13.97 15.65
N SER A 295 12.55 -14.16 15.14
CA SER A 295 11.75 -13.06 14.61
C SER A 295 11.37 -12.05 15.71
N LEU A 296 11.38 -10.77 15.34
CA LEU A 296 10.83 -9.69 16.16
C LEU A 296 9.30 -9.74 16.25
N ALA A 297 8.62 -10.32 15.24
CA ALA A 297 7.16 -10.43 15.20
C ALA A 297 6.62 -11.60 16.04
N ASP A 298 7.37 -12.70 16.17
CA ASP A 298 6.98 -13.84 16.99
C ASP A 298 8.21 -14.63 17.47
N PRO A 299 8.42 -14.82 18.79
CA PRO A 299 9.55 -15.58 19.32
C PRO A 299 9.51 -17.09 19.01
N GLN A 300 8.45 -17.58 18.37
CA GLN A 300 8.36 -18.95 17.85
C GLN A 300 8.65 -19.05 16.35
N VAL A 301 9.02 -17.95 15.69
CA VAL A 301 9.51 -17.97 14.32
C VAL A 301 11.03 -17.84 14.32
N LEU A 302 11.70 -18.83 13.75
CA LEU A 302 13.16 -18.86 13.60
C LEU A 302 13.52 -18.77 12.12
N VAL A 303 14.48 -17.91 11.79
CA VAL A 303 14.96 -17.73 10.42
C VAL A 303 16.44 -18.08 10.34
N TYR A 304 16.75 -19.06 9.52
CA TYR A 304 18.12 -19.42 9.17
C TYR A 304 18.45 -18.83 7.80
N THR A 305 19.52 -18.03 7.74
CA THR A 305 20.08 -17.48 6.49
C THR A 305 21.43 -18.15 6.21
N GLY A 306 21.41 -19.22 5.41
CA GLY A 306 22.62 -19.92 5.00
C GLY A 306 22.36 -20.95 3.91
N GLY A 307 23.39 -21.27 3.13
CA GLY A 307 23.27 -22.09 1.90
C GLY A 307 23.47 -23.60 2.08
N LYS A 308 23.22 -24.15 3.27
CA LYS A 308 23.38 -25.61 3.50
C LYS A 308 22.20 -26.38 2.93
N VAL A 309 22.50 -27.38 2.10
CA VAL A 309 21.52 -28.23 1.40
C VAL A 309 21.80 -29.70 1.67
N GLY A 310 20.78 -30.55 1.55
CA GLY A 310 20.88 -31.99 1.84
C GLY A 310 19.76 -32.48 2.78
N THR A 311 19.82 -33.76 3.14
CA THR A 311 18.79 -34.41 3.97
C THR A 311 19.12 -34.28 5.46
N THR A 312 18.20 -33.71 6.23
CA THR A 312 18.43 -33.35 7.63
C THR A 312 17.14 -33.33 8.46
N LYS A 313 17.32 -33.48 9.77
CA LYS A 313 16.37 -33.07 10.81
C LYS A 313 16.99 -31.94 11.61
N PHE A 314 16.15 -31.19 12.30
CA PHE A 314 16.55 -30.03 13.08
C PHE A 314 16.36 -30.33 14.57
N ILE A 315 17.44 -30.54 15.28
CA ILE A 315 17.42 -30.93 16.71
C ILE A 315 17.71 -29.72 17.60
N VAL A 316 17.28 -29.80 18.86
CA VAL A 316 17.42 -28.71 19.85
C VAL A 316 18.73 -28.73 20.65
N THR A 317 19.65 -29.64 20.33
CA THR A 317 21.01 -29.68 20.91
C THR A 317 22.05 -29.94 19.82
N GLY A 318 23.23 -29.35 19.98
CA GLY A 318 24.36 -29.49 19.07
C GLY A 318 25.51 -30.35 19.57
N ASP A 319 25.39 -30.95 20.76
CA ASP A 319 26.49 -31.69 21.36
C ASP A 319 26.89 -32.94 20.55
N ASN A 320 28.14 -33.35 20.66
CA ASN A 320 28.65 -34.53 19.95
C ASN A 320 28.42 -35.85 20.71
N SER A 321 27.58 -35.87 21.74
CA SER A 321 27.24 -37.08 22.51
C SER A 321 26.14 -37.89 21.80
N ASN A 322 25.56 -38.90 22.46
CA ASN A 322 24.38 -39.59 21.94
C ASN A 322 23.09 -38.74 22.08
N ASN A 323 23.10 -37.65 22.85
CA ASN A 323 21.94 -36.78 23.02
C ASN A 323 21.42 -36.20 21.69
N LYS A 324 22.30 -35.96 20.70
CA LYS A 324 21.89 -35.57 19.34
C LYS A 324 20.90 -36.53 18.65
N ASN A 325 20.90 -37.80 19.06
CA ASN A 325 19.99 -38.81 18.53
C ASN A 325 18.71 -38.97 19.37
N LEU A 326 18.72 -38.48 20.62
CA LEU A 326 17.62 -38.60 21.57
C LEU A 326 16.79 -37.31 21.70
N ALA A 327 17.38 -36.18 21.34
CA ALA A 327 16.79 -34.85 21.45
C ALA A 327 15.46 -34.69 20.73
N TYR A 328 14.69 -33.70 21.17
CA TYR A 328 13.52 -33.24 20.45
C TYR A 328 13.95 -32.85 19.03
N ALA A 329 13.29 -33.43 18.04
CA ALA A 329 13.58 -33.20 16.63
C ALA A 329 12.38 -32.54 15.96
N PHE A 330 12.64 -31.43 15.27
CA PHE A 330 11.79 -30.89 14.23
C PHE A 330 12.21 -31.51 12.89
N SER A 331 11.25 -32.06 12.15
CA SER A 331 11.52 -32.88 10.96
C SER A 331 10.31 -32.92 10.04
N ALA A 332 10.38 -33.67 8.94
CA ALA A 332 9.15 -34.05 8.25
C ALA A 332 8.17 -34.70 9.25
N PRO A 333 6.87 -34.40 9.20
CA PRO A 333 5.89 -35.10 10.01
C PRO A 333 5.97 -36.60 9.70
N PRO A 334 5.82 -37.50 10.68
CA PRO A 334 5.57 -38.91 10.38
C PRO A 334 4.35 -39.09 9.46
N THR A 335 4.22 -40.24 8.81
CA THR A 335 2.99 -40.57 8.09
C THR A 335 1.80 -40.64 9.06
N THR A 336 0.58 -40.69 8.53
CA THR A 336 -0.64 -40.89 9.33
C THR A 336 -0.60 -42.18 10.16
N GLU A 337 0.17 -43.18 9.74
CA GLU A 337 0.41 -44.44 10.45
C GLU A 337 1.53 -44.32 11.52
N GLY A 338 2.10 -43.13 11.71
CA GLY A 338 3.19 -42.89 12.66
C GLY A 338 4.55 -43.39 12.18
N VAL A 339 4.74 -43.59 10.88
CA VAL A 339 5.99 -44.09 10.30
C VAL A 339 6.91 -42.95 9.92
N ALA A 340 8.21 -43.12 10.16
CA ALA A 340 9.24 -42.17 9.74
C ALA A 340 9.25 -42.00 8.22
N GLN A 341 9.46 -40.77 7.74
CA GLN A 341 9.53 -40.48 6.31
C GLN A 341 10.52 -39.37 5.99
N THR A 342 10.93 -39.32 4.72
CA THR A 342 11.74 -38.22 4.18
C THR A 342 10.91 -37.46 3.16
N LEU A 343 10.76 -36.15 3.35
CA LEU A 343 10.08 -35.26 2.41
C LEU A 343 11.07 -34.26 1.82
N THR A 344 10.89 -33.89 0.56
CA THR A 344 11.69 -32.83 -0.06
C THR A 344 10.93 -31.51 0.06
N LEU A 345 11.56 -30.47 0.62
CA LEU A 345 10.94 -29.15 0.65
C LEU A 345 10.77 -28.65 -0.80
N THR A 346 9.71 -27.90 -1.06
CA THR A 346 9.56 -27.20 -2.34
C THR A 346 9.81 -25.72 -2.11
N LEU A 347 10.76 -25.13 -2.86
CA LEU A 347 11.07 -23.71 -2.75
C LEU A 347 9.80 -22.85 -2.92
N GLY A 348 9.61 -21.89 -2.01
CA GLY A 348 8.47 -20.98 -2.03
C GLY A 348 7.15 -21.60 -1.55
N LYS A 349 7.11 -22.88 -1.14
CA LYS A 349 5.92 -23.53 -0.60
C LYS A 349 6.10 -23.89 0.86
N VAL A 350 5.11 -23.53 1.66
CA VAL A 350 5.02 -23.93 3.07
C VAL A 350 4.77 -25.43 3.15
N ALA A 351 5.53 -26.10 4.01
CA ALA A 351 5.35 -27.51 4.35
C ALA A 351 5.02 -27.64 5.84
N GLU A 352 4.29 -28.69 6.21
CA GLU A 352 4.04 -29.04 7.61
C GLU A 352 5.35 -29.48 8.29
N LEU A 353 5.57 -29.04 9.53
CA LEU A 353 6.73 -29.38 10.34
C LEU A 353 6.30 -30.35 11.45
N GLY A 354 6.84 -31.57 11.43
CA GLY A 354 6.73 -32.48 12.56
C GLY A 354 7.61 -32.03 13.72
N GLY A 355 7.22 -32.36 14.95
CA GLY A 355 8.03 -32.13 16.14
C GLY A 355 7.80 -33.21 17.19
N GLY A 356 8.86 -33.80 17.73
CA GLY A 356 8.71 -34.78 18.81
C GLY A 356 9.98 -35.50 19.23
N THR A 357 9.83 -36.35 20.26
CA THR A 357 10.90 -37.19 20.82
C THR A 357 10.75 -38.67 20.47
N VAL A 358 9.62 -39.08 19.90
CA VAL A 358 9.40 -40.47 19.51
C VAL A 358 10.27 -40.85 18.31
N GLY A 359 10.55 -42.14 18.18
CA GLY A 359 11.46 -42.67 17.14
C GLY A 359 11.09 -42.22 15.73
N ALA A 360 9.78 -42.13 15.40
CA ALA A 360 9.34 -41.68 14.08
C ALA A 360 9.74 -40.23 13.79
N ASN A 361 9.50 -39.28 14.71
CA ASN A 361 9.94 -37.89 14.57
C ASN A 361 11.46 -37.79 14.46
N ARG A 362 12.20 -38.49 15.33
CA ARG A 362 13.67 -38.45 15.32
C ARG A 362 14.31 -39.10 14.09
N ASN A 363 13.55 -39.89 13.33
CA ASN A 363 14.00 -40.58 12.12
C ASN A 363 13.27 -40.13 10.85
N SER A 364 12.48 -39.06 10.93
CA SER A 364 11.98 -38.34 9.75
C SER A 364 12.96 -37.24 9.35
N TYR A 365 12.95 -36.87 8.07
CA TYR A 365 13.91 -35.90 7.53
C TYR A 365 13.28 -35.00 6.46
N PHE A 366 13.83 -33.81 6.31
CA PHE A 366 13.64 -32.99 5.13
C PHE A 366 14.87 -33.03 4.24
N THR A 367 14.67 -33.16 2.93
CA THR A 367 15.68 -32.82 1.94
C THR A 367 15.55 -31.35 1.58
N ILE A 368 16.55 -30.54 1.92
CA ILE A 368 16.65 -29.13 1.56
C ILE A 368 17.13 -29.03 0.10
N PRO A 369 16.34 -28.44 -0.82
CA PRO A 369 16.69 -28.33 -2.23
C PRO A 369 17.95 -27.52 -2.49
N ALA A 370 18.60 -27.81 -3.60
CA ALA A 370 19.69 -26.98 -4.13
C ALA A 370 19.25 -25.51 -4.23
N THR A 371 20.19 -24.59 -3.99
CA THR A 371 19.99 -23.12 -4.03
C THR A 371 19.13 -22.51 -2.91
N THR A 372 18.57 -23.31 -1.99
CA THR A 372 17.95 -22.78 -0.78
C THR A 372 19.00 -22.05 0.06
N ASN A 373 18.70 -20.80 0.43
CA ASN A 373 19.58 -20.01 1.29
C ASN A 373 18.84 -19.37 2.48
N VAL A 374 17.52 -19.55 2.58
CA VAL A 374 16.73 -19.16 3.74
C VAL A 374 15.79 -20.31 4.12
N LEU A 375 15.75 -20.65 5.42
CA LEU A 375 14.72 -21.51 6.01
C LEU A 375 13.98 -20.72 7.09
N ILE A 376 12.66 -20.75 7.04
CA ILE A 376 11.78 -20.14 8.04
C ILE A 376 11.07 -21.28 8.75
N PHE A 377 11.22 -21.35 10.07
CA PHE A 377 10.52 -22.27 10.95
C PHE A 377 9.47 -21.50 11.73
N ASP A 378 8.20 -21.79 11.50
CA ASP A 378 7.11 -21.30 12.34
C ASP A 378 6.72 -22.40 13.32
N LEU A 379 7.29 -22.35 14.53
CA LEU A 379 7.11 -23.35 15.57
C LEU A 379 5.76 -23.22 16.30
N ARG A 380 5.06 -22.08 16.10
CA ARG A 380 3.70 -21.86 16.62
C ARG A 380 2.70 -22.63 15.78
N ASN A 381 2.80 -22.49 14.46
CA ASN A 381 1.91 -23.14 13.51
C ASN A 381 2.46 -24.49 13.01
N MET A 382 3.65 -24.89 13.46
CA MET A 382 4.33 -26.11 13.06
C MET A 382 4.46 -26.21 11.54
N THR A 383 5.08 -25.19 10.93
CA THR A 383 5.38 -25.17 9.50
C THR A 383 6.82 -24.79 9.21
N ILE A 384 7.29 -25.12 8.01
CA ILE A 384 8.61 -24.77 7.50
C ILE A 384 8.51 -24.30 6.05
N LEU A 385 9.30 -23.28 5.70
CA LEU A 385 9.37 -22.72 4.35
C LEU A 385 10.83 -22.58 3.93
N GLY A 386 11.18 -23.12 2.76
CA GLY A 386 12.47 -22.89 2.11
C GLY A 386 12.37 -21.84 1.02
N LEU A 387 13.29 -20.88 1.01
CA LEU A 387 13.35 -19.80 0.03
C LEU A 387 14.75 -19.68 -0.59
N LYS A 388 14.75 -19.06 -1.77
CA LYS A 388 15.92 -18.46 -2.40
C LYS A 388 15.69 -16.95 -2.42
N ARG A 389 16.40 -16.21 -1.57
CA ARG A 389 16.30 -14.75 -1.44
C ARG A 389 17.62 -14.06 -1.70
#